data_AF-A0A6L8V0Q1-F1
#
_entry.id   AF-A0A6L8V0Q1-F1
#
_cell.length_a   1.000
_cell.length_b   1.000
_cell.length_c   1.000
_cell.angle_alpha   90.00
_cell.angle_beta   90.00
_cell.angle_gamma   90.00
#
_symmetry.space_group_name_H-M   'P 1'
#
loop_
_entity.id
_entity.type
_entity.pdbx_description
1 polymer ?
#
loop_
_entity_poly.entity_id
_entity_poly.type
_entity_poly.pdbx_seq_one_letter_code
_entity_poly.pdbx_strand_id
1 'polypeptide(L)'
;MKRFLMVLIAVFMTITMSACSSSEKAADPVVSTAPTSTVTATATPTAASTATAKASETPAASSTPVASATPAATVEATKAASPTADATKAPAATSSTKATEAPATPAAAPAASTPEAAQKPEVSPKGKKVLLVGRDSEPLPAEDVAIANRLKGMGFSVAHLSDRELTADATKGYDLIYISQTTNSKFLKTGAMKEVAIPTVYVKSHGMFYLGLSSQEEGTTVKKLKSIDIVDSKHKIAGGLSGTVDVYTETGDNFGVSYGIPGKEAKVIATVPGDKAKAALYYYDKGAKADNGYEVKARLSYYYWSNGMQDTSTDAGWKLWDNIVLWTLQNG
;
A
#
# COMPACT_ATOMS: atom_id res chain seq x y z
N MET A 1 -48.24 18.05 7.12
CA MET A 1 -49.02 16.91 7.66
C MET A 1 -49.39 15.98 6.51
N LYS A 2 -49.40 14.64 6.72
CA LYS A 2 -49.95 13.56 5.85
C LYS A 2 -49.45 13.57 4.37
N ARG A 3 -48.51 12.71 3.94
CA ARG A 3 -48.53 11.23 3.76
C ARG A 3 -49.57 10.73 2.73
N PHE A 4 -49.09 9.80 1.88
CA PHE A 4 -49.67 9.07 0.72
C PHE A 4 -49.07 9.54 -0.61
N LEU A 5 -48.67 8.70 -1.58
CA LEU A 5 -48.78 7.22 -1.75
C LEU A 5 -47.61 6.69 -2.62
N MET A 6 -47.21 5.41 -2.46
CA MET A 6 -46.29 4.72 -3.39
C MET A 6 -46.96 4.44 -4.75
N VAL A 7 -46.22 4.58 -5.85
CA VAL A 7 -46.47 3.78 -7.06
C VAL A 7 -45.15 3.20 -7.56
N LEU A 8 -45.09 1.88 -7.57
CA LEU A 8 -44.03 1.07 -8.16
C LEU A 8 -44.39 0.83 -9.64
N ILE A 9 -43.50 1.15 -10.59
CA ILE A 9 -43.65 0.70 -11.99
C ILE A 9 -42.35 0.00 -12.40
N ALA A 10 -42.45 -1.33 -12.56
CA ALA A 10 -41.47 -2.12 -13.28
C ALA A 10 -41.77 -2.07 -14.78
N VAL A 11 -40.73 -2.04 -15.61
CA VAL A 11 -40.84 -2.25 -17.07
C VAL A 11 -39.85 -3.35 -17.46
N PHE A 12 -40.38 -4.44 -18.03
CA PHE A 12 -39.64 -5.61 -18.52
C PHE A 12 -40.25 -6.03 -19.87
N MET A 13 -39.44 -6.65 -20.74
CA MET A 13 -39.76 -7.08 -22.12
C MET A 13 -39.98 -5.93 -23.12
N THR A 14 -39.66 -6.04 -24.42
CA THR A 14 -39.55 -7.21 -25.33
C THR A 14 -38.21 -7.27 -26.10
N ILE A 15 -37.53 -8.42 -26.22
CA ILE A 15 -37.70 -9.50 -27.24
C ILE A 15 -37.54 -9.05 -28.70
N THR A 16 -36.48 -9.54 -29.35
CA THR A 16 -36.46 -9.89 -30.78
C THR A 16 -35.48 -11.05 -31.03
N MET A 17 -35.99 -12.24 -31.31
CA MET A 17 -35.23 -13.33 -31.93
C MET A 17 -35.43 -13.28 -33.45
N SER A 18 -34.37 -13.48 -34.22
CA SER A 18 -34.44 -13.74 -35.65
C SER A 18 -33.78 -15.09 -35.95
N ALA A 19 -34.58 -16.05 -36.41
CA ALA A 19 -34.11 -17.33 -36.93
C ALA A 19 -35.01 -17.77 -38.11
N CYS A 20 -34.39 -18.02 -39.26
CA CYS A 20 -34.94 -18.64 -40.48
C CYS A 20 -33.76 -18.90 -41.45
N SER A 21 -33.71 -19.91 -42.33
CA SER A 21 -34.42 -21.19 -42.42
C SER A 21 -33.84 -22.01 -43.60
N SER A 22 -33.58 -23.32 -43.42
CA SER A 22 -33.44 -24.42 -44.44
C SER A 22 -32.48 -24.23 -45.65
N SER A 23 -32.12 -25.21 -46.49
CA SER A 23 -32.48 -26.65 -46.73
C SER A 23 -31.25 -27.36 -47.39
N GLU A 24 -31.12 -28.68 -47.67
CA GLU A 24 -31.80 -29.94 -47.32
C GLU A 24 -30.88 -31.15 -47.71
N LYS A 25 -31.00 -32.32 -47.04
CA LYS A 25 -30.71 -33.71 -47.54
C LYS A 25 -29.28 -34.11 -48.04
N ALA A 26 -28.84 -35.37 -47.97
CA ALA A 26 -29.35 -36.64 -47.38
C ALA A 26 -28.24 -37.72 -47.27
N ALA A 27 -28.59 -38.83 -46.58
CA ALA A 27 -28.10 -40.22 -46.73
C ALA A 27 -26.83 -40.70 -45.99
N ASP A 28 -27.06 -41.29 -44.81
CA ASP A 28 -26.39 -42.47 -44.22
C ASP A 28 -26.68 -43.76 -45.04
N PRO A 29 -26.19 -44.99 -44.72
CA PRO A 29 -25.40 -45.44 -43.53
C PRO A 29 -24.19 -46.37 -43.85
N VAL A 30 -23.50 -46.90 -42.81
CA VAL A 30 -23.28 -48.37 -42.54
C VAL A 30 -22.12 -48.65 -41.55
N VAL A 31 -22.45 -49.31 -40.40
CA VAL A 31 -21.60 -50.25 -39.58
C VAL A 31 -20.37 -49.71 -38.82
N SER A 32 -19.97 -50.21 -37.63
CA SER A 32 -20.65 -50.91 -36.50
C SER A 32 -19.69 -51.07 -35.29
N THR A 33 -20.22 -51.62 -34.18
CA THR A 33 -19.54 -52.26 -33.04
C THR A 33 -18.61 -51.44 -32.13
N ALA A 34 -19.12 -51.14 -30.92
CA ALA A 34 -18.34 -51.21 -29.68
C ALA A 34 -18.13 -52.69 -29.25
N PRO A 35 -17.43 -52.98 -28.13
CA PRO A 35 -18.23 -53.32 -26.96
C PRO A 35 -17.73 -52.80 -25.60
N THR A 36 -18.68 -52.80 -24.67
CA THR A 36 -18.67 -52.47 -23.24
C THR A 36 -17.71 -53.30 -22.39
N SER A 37 -17.33 -52.79 -21.21
CA SER A 37 -17.07 -53.64 -20.04
C SER A 37 -17.55 -52.96 -18.76
N THR A 38 -18.35 -53.70 -17.99
CA THR A 38 -19.05 -53.28 -16.76
C THR A 38 -18.54 -54.12 -15.60
N VAL A 39 -18.32 -53.54 -14.41
CA VAL A 39 -18.20 -54.30 -13.16
C VAL A 39 -18.98 -53.60 -12.04
N THR A 40 -19.68 -54.40 -11.25
CA THR A 40 -20.63 -54.02 -10.20
C THR A 40 -20.19 -54.61 -8.86
N ALA A 41 -20.30 -53.84 -7.76
CA ALA A 41 -20.48 -54.28 -6.35
C ALA A 41 -20.16 -53.10 -5.39
N THR A 42 -20.65 -52.97 -4.15
CA THR A 42 -21.81 -53.48 -3.38
C THR A 42 -21.93 -52.58 -2.13
N ALA A 43 -23.09 -52.48 -1.46
CA ALA A 43 -23.36 -51.49 -0.41
C ALA A 43 -23.38 -52.02 1.04
N THR A 44 -23.18 -51.11 2.01
CA THR A 44 -23.61 -51.13 3.45
C THR A 44 -22.88 -52.12 4.40
N PRO A 45 -22.86 -51.91 5.75
CA PRO A 45 -23.68 -50.96 6.53
C PRO A 45 -23.00 -50.06 7.61
N THR A 46 -23.72 -48.97 7.91
CA THR A 46 -24.03 -48.38 9.24
C THR A 46 -23.04 -48.46 10.40
N ALA A 47 -22.65 -47.27 10.90
CA ALA A 47 -22.55 -47.00 12.33
C ALA A 47 -23.16 -45.62 12.63
N ALA A 48 -24.10 -45.54 13.56
CA ALA A 48 -24.73 -44.28 13.97
C ALA A 48 -23.97 -43.66 15.16
N SER A 49 -23.98 -42.33 15.26
CA SER A 49 -23.80 -41.65 16.54
C SER A 49 -24.82 -40.53 16.66
N THR A 50 -25.56 -40.56 17.77
CA THR A 50 -26.77 -39.77 18.01
C THR A 50 -26.43 -38.34 18.43
N ALA A 51 -27.32 -37.40 18.09
CA ALA A 51 -27.21 -36.02 18.56
C ALA A 51 -27.41 -35.90 20.07
N THR A 52 -26.74 -34.92 20.68
CA THR A 52 -27.25 -34.24 21.89
C THR A 52 -27.00 -32.73 21.76
N ALA A 53 -28.02 -32.01 21.29
CA ALA A 53 -28.12 -30.59 21.56
C ALA A 53 -28.77 -30.41 22.93
N LYS A 54 -28.14 -29.66 23.84
CA LYS A 54 -28.83 -29.07 25.00
C LYS A 54 -28.49 -27.59 25.03
N ALA A 55 -29.52 -26.76 25.02
CA ALA A 55 -29.40 -25.32 25.03
C ALA A 55 -29.36 -24.75 26.45
N SER A 56 -28.89 -23.50 26.53
CA SER A 56 -29.31 -22.46 27.48
C SER A 56 -29.03 -22.68 28.96
N GLU A 57 -28.11 -21.88 29.50
CA GLU A 57 -28.37 -21.17 30.76
C GLU A 57 -27.61 -19.83 30.78
N THR A 58 -28.38 -18.74 30.78
CA THR A 58 -27.90 -17.37 31.06
C THR A 58 -28.25 -17.04 32.51
N PRO A 59 -27.30 -16.51 33.29
CA PRO A 59 -27.65 -15.57 34.36
C PRO A 59 -27.43 -14.12 33.91
N ALA A 60 -28.32 -13.24 34.33
CA ALA A 60 -28.35 -11.85 33.91
C ALA A 60 -27.32 -10.95 34.62
N ALA A 61 -27.20 -9.75 34.05
CA ALA A 61 -26.49 -8.58 34.52
C ALA A 61 -26.31 -8.41 36.05
N SER A 62 -25.15 -7.87 36.43
CA SER A 62 -25.08 -6.90 37.51
C SER A 62 -24.38 -5.63 37.02
N SER A 63 -25.04 -4.50 37.24
CA SER A 63 -24.60 -3.17 36.83
C SER A 63 -24.26 -2.33 38.05
N THR A 64 -23.11 -1.65 38.04
CA THR A 64 -22.97 -0.32 38.65
C THR A 64 -21.75 0.41 38.09
N PRO A 65 -21.80 1.76 37.97
CA PRO A 65 -20.71 2.55 37.42
C PRO A 65 -19.74 3.03 38.52
N VAL A 66 -18.51 3.37 38.14
CA VAL A 66 -17.65 4.27 38.94
C VAL A 66 -17.26 5.44 38.05
N ALA A 67 -17.50 6.65 38.54
CA ALA A 67 -17.34 7.89 37.79
C ALA A 67 -15.97 8.56 38.01
N SER A 68 -15.58 9.34 37.01
CA SER A 68 -14.86 10.62 37.08
C SER A 68 -13.92 10.93 38.25
N ALA A 69 -12.67 11.20 37.90
CA ALA A 69 -11.85 12.19 38.61
C ALA A 69 -10.99 13.00 37.60
N THR A 70 -11.52 14.12 37.13
CA THR A 70 -10.75 15.19 36.49
C THR A 70 -10.20 16.12 37.57
N PRO A 71 -8.95 16.59 37.46
CA PRO A 71 -8.58 17.89 38.01
C PRO A 71 -8.36 18.89 36.87
N ALA A 72 -9.23 19.88 36.77
CA ALA A 72 -8.93 21.09 36.03
C ALA A 72 -8.12 22.02 36.94
N ALA A 73 -7.02 22.57 36.43
CA ALA A 73 -6.29 23.65 37.07
C ALA A 73 -6.29 24.86 36.13
N THR A 74 -7.29 25.71 36.28
CA THR A 74 -7.30 27.06 35.72
C THR A 74 -6.24 27.89 36.44
N VAL A 75 -5.37 28.59 35.69
CA VAL A 75 -4.70 29.77 36.21
C VAL A 75 -4.81 30.90 35.18
N GLU A 76 -5.03 32.10 35.69
CA GLU A 76 -5.57 33.25 34.99
C GLU A 76 -4.48 34.14 34.37
N ALA A 77 -4.86 34.96 33.39
CA ALA A 77 -3.94 35.84 32.69
C ALA A 77 -3.48 37.02 33.56
N THR A 78 -2.23 37.46 33.39
CA THR A 78 -1.82 38.82 33.74
C THR A 78 -1.01 39.46 32.60
N LYS A 79 -1.44 40.66 32.23
CA LYS A 79 -0.82 41.56 31.24
C LYS A 79 -0.27 42.75 32.01
N ALA A 80 1.01 43.10 31.85
CA ALA A 80 1.47 44.50 31.87
C ALA A 80 2.97 44.68 31.54
N ALA A 81 3.25 45.86 31.00
CA ALA A 81 4.50 46.65 31.12
C ALA A 81 5.77 46.22 30.36
N SER A 82 6.08 47.04 29.36
CA SER A 82 7.43 47.34 28.86
C SER A 82 8.27 48.07 29.94
N PRO A 83 9.59 48.23 29.74
CA PRO A 83 10.04 49.61 29.63
C PRO A 83 10.92 49.92 28.40
N THR A 84 10.83 51.19 28.00
CA THR A 84 11.56 51.85 26.90
C THR A 84 12.88 52.45 27.38
N ALA A 85 13.94 52.36 26.57
CA ALA A 85 15.02 53.34 26.40
C ALA A 85 15.91 52.80 25.25
N ASP A 86 15.87 53.30 24.02
CA ASP A 86 16.22 54.65 23.54
C ASP A 86 17.68 55.06 23.81
N ALA A 87 18.50 55.07 22.75
CA ALA A 87 19.53 56.08 22.47
C ALA A 87 20.34 55.71 21.20
N THR A 88 19.95 56.32 20.07
CA THR A 88 20.83 57.10 19.17
C THR A 88 22.32 56.71 19.04
N LYS A 89 22.78 56.49 17.79
CA LYS A 89 23.67 57.43 17.05
C LYS A 89 24.49 56.75 15.93
N ALA A 90 24.15 57.04 14.67
CA ALA A 90 25.11 57.00 13.57
C ALA A 90 26.08 58.19 13.66
N PRO A 91 27.27 58.10 13.05
CA PRO A 91 27.39 58.84 11.78
C PRO A 91 28.18 58.09 10.71
N ALA A 92 27.92 58.46 9.45
CA ALA A 92 28.74 58.09 8.31
C ALA A 92 29.97 59.00 8.21
N ALA A 93 31.07 58.47 7.67
CA ALA A 93 32.13 59.27 7.05
C ALA A 93 32.78 58.46 5.92
N THR A 94 32.84 59.06 4.73
CA THR A 94 33.44 58.53 3.49
C THR A 94 34.94 58.79 3.42
N SER A 95 35.70 57.87 2.81
CA SER A 95 36.89 58.23 2.02
C SER A 95 37.22 57.14 0.98
N SER A 96 37.90 57.54 -0.09
CA SER A 96 38.00 56.77 -1.34
C SER A 96 39.44 56.41 -1.73
N THR A 97 39.56 55.46 -2.66
CA THR A 97 40.71 55.22 -3.58
C THR A 97 42.09 54.92 -2.99
N LYS A 98 42.64 53.72 -3.32
CA LYS A 98 43.73 53.58 -4.30
C LYS A 98 43.88 52.11 -4.74
N ALA A 99 44.19 51.88 -6.03
CA ALA A 99 44.50 50.55 -6.55
C ALA A 99 46.00 50.20 -6.38
N THR A 100 46.29 48.93 -6.12
CA THR A 100 47.63 48.33 -6.29
C THR A 100 47.49 46.88 -6.76
N GLU A 101 48.35 46.51 -7.71
CA GLU A 101 48.48 45.23 -8.42
C GLU A 101 48.38 43.94 -7.59
N ALA A 102 47.98 42.87 -8.30
CA ALA A 102 48.00 41.49 -7.85
C ALA A 102 49.40 40.85 -7.96
N PRO A 103 49.62 39.75 -7.23
CA PRO A 103 50.32 38.59 -7.77
C PRO A 103 49.32 37.48 -8.12
N ALA A 104 49.53 36.79 -9.24
CA ALA A 104 48.64 35.74 -9.71
C ALA A 104 48.68 34.48 -8.81
N THR A 105 47.53 34.05 -8.31
CA THR A 105 47.34 32.71 -7.73
C THR A 105 47.45 31.66 -8.84
N PRO A 106 48.21 30.56 -8.66
CA PRO A 106 48.28 29.49 -9.67
C PRO A 106 46.90 28.90 -9.96
N ALA A 107 46.60 28.67 -11.24
CA ALA A 107 45.36 28.05 -11.66
C ALA A 107 45.19 26.66 -11.03
N ALA A 108 44.10 26.46 -10.29
CA ALA A 108 43.71 25.15 -9.80
C ALA A 108 43.45 24.24 -11.00
N ALA A 109 44.16 23.10 -11.07
CA ALA A 109 43.92 22.08 -12.07
C ALA A 109 42.45 21.61 -12.01
N PRO A 110 41.80 21.28 -13.14
CA PRO A 110 40.44 20.80 -13.12
C PRO A 110 40.37 19.52 -12.29
N ALA A 111 39.55 19.55 -11.23
CA ALA A 111 39.33 18.38 -10.39
C ALA A 111 38.82 17.23 -11.27
N ALA A 112 39.57 16.13 -11.30
CA ALA A 112 39.16 14.94 -12.02
C ALA A 112 37.79 14.49 -11.50
N SER A 113 36.84 14.29 -12.43
CA SER A 113 35.50 13.84 -12.11
C SER A 113 35.58 12.50 -11.37
N THR A 114 35.09 12.48 -10.13
CA THR A 114 34.88 11.24 -9.37
C THR A 114 34.08 10.27 -10.25
N PRO A 115 34.56 9.04 -10.49
CA PRO A 115 33.80 8.07 -11.27
C PRO A 115 32.43 7.84 -10.64
N GLU A 116 31.38 7.97 -11.45
CA GLU A 116 30.03 7.61 -11.04
C GLU A 116 30.05 6.15 -10.57
N ALA A 117 29.60 5.91 -9.34
CA ALA A 117 29.66 4.60 -8.72
C ALA A 117 28.94 3.58 -9.62
N ALA A 118 29.69 2.55 -10.07
CA ALA A 118 29.24 1.60 -11.08
C ALA A 118 27.82 1.10 -10.78
N GLN A 119 26.87 1.45 -11.65
CA GLN A 119 25.46 1.19 -11.40
C GLN A 119 25.23 -0.32 -11.32
N LYS A 120 24.76 -0.80 -10.15
CA LYS A 120 24.33 -2.21 -9.96
C LYS A 120 23.33 -2.55 -11.07
N PRO A 121 23.46 -3.70 -11.77
CA PRO A 121 22.58 -4.04 -12.89
C PRO A 121 21.12 -4.02 -12.45
N GLU A 122 20.28 -3.38 -13.27
CA GLU A 122 18.87 -3.18 -13.00
C GLU A 122 18.15 -4.54 -12.98
N VAL A 123 17.42 -4.81 -11.90
CA VAL A 123 16.84 -6.14 -11.66
C VAL A 123 15.61 -6.34 -12.53
N SER A 124 15.70 -7.28 -13.47
CA SER A 124 14.59 -7.63 -14.34
C SER A 124 13.49 -8.38 -13.59
N PRO A 125 12.21 -7.97 -13.73
CA PRO A 125 11.05 -8.69 -13.20
C PRO A 125 10.69 -9.94 -14.02
N LYS A 126 11.25 -10.12 -15.22
CA LYS A 126 10.84 -11.18 -16.16
C LYS A 126 11.05 -12.57 -15.57
N GLY A 127 9.96 -13.33 -15.42
CA GLY A 127 9.96 -14.69 -14.88
C GLY A 127 10.08 -14.78 -13.35
N LYS A 128 10.10 -13.65 -12.65
CA LYS A 128 10.04 -13.59 -11.19
C LYS A 128 8.63 -13.86 -10.69
N LYS A 129 8.51 -14.57 -9.57
CA LYS A 129 7.22 -14.97 -8.98
C LYS A 129 6.78 -13.98 -7.91
N VAL A 130 5.59 -13.42 -8.06
CA VAL A 130 4.96 -12.54 -7.06
C VAL A 130 3.79 -13.25 -6.40
N LEU A 131 3.76 -13.21 -5.07
CA LEU A 131 2.61 -13.59 -4.27
C LEU A 131 1.81 -12.33 -3.92
N LEU A 132 0.70 -12.11 -4.63
CA LEU A 132 -0.23 -11.03 -4.31
C LEU A 132 -1.20 -11.52 -3.23
N VAL A 133 -1.06 -11.00 -2.02
CA VAL A 133 -1.96 -11.30 -0.91
C VAL A 133 -3.10 -10.28 -0.94
N GLY A 134 -4.30 -10.75 -1.25
CA GLY A 134 -5.50 -9.93 -1.39
C GLY A 134 -6.62 -10.38 -0.44
N ARG A 135 -7.80 -9.82 -0.61
CA ARG A 135 -8.99 -10.21 0.17
C ARG A 135 -9.41 -11.64 -0.19
N ASP A 136 -9.85 -12.42 0.80
CA ASP A 136 -10.70 -13.58 0.51
C ASP A 136 -12.08 -13.13 -0.02
N SER A 137 -12.25 -13.11 -1.35
CA SER A 137 -13.55 -12.95 -2.00
C SER A 137 -13.57 -13.58 -3.38
N GLU A 138 -14.75 -14.05 -3.79
CA GLU A 138 -15.04 -14.46 -5.17
C GLU A 138 -16.23 -13.61 -5.66
N PRO A 139 -16.08 -12.81 -6.74
CA PRO A 139 -14.84 -12.56 -7.48
C PRO A 139 -13.78 -11.83 -6.64
N LEU A 140 -12.53 -11.88 -7.12
CA LEU A 140 -11.44 -11.06 -6.58
C LEU A 140 -11.79 -9.56 -6.68
N PRO A 141 -11.32 -8.71 -5.75
CA PRO A 141 -11.52 -7.27 -5.83
C PRO A 141 -10.91 -6.69 -7.11
N ALA A 142 -11.59 -5.69 -7.69
CA ALA A 142 -11.11 -5.03 -8.91
C ALA A 142 -9.69 -4.43 -8.76
N GLU A 143 -9.37 -3.91 -7.57
CA GLU A 143 -8.04 -3.46 -7.17
C GLU A 143 -6.99 -4.57 -7.32
N ASP A 144 -7.22 -5.75 -6.73
CA ASP A 144 -6.28 -6.89 -6.81
C ASP A 144 -6.09 -7.39 -8.25
N VAL A 145 -7.16 -7.37 -9.04
CA VAL A 145 -7.11 -7.71 -10.49
C VAL A 145 -6.28 -6.68 -11.26
N ALA A 146 -6.48 -5.38 -11.02
CA ALA A 146 -5.72 -4.31 -11.66
C ALA A 146 -4.22 -4.40 -11.33
N ILE A 147 -3.87 -4.61 -10.05
CA ILE A 147 -2.49 -4.80 -9.62
C ILE A 147 -1.87 -6.08 -10.22
N ALA A 148 -2.58 -7.21 -10.19
CA ALA A 148 -2.10 -8.45 -10.79
C ALA A 148 -1.83 -8.28 -12.29
N ASN A 149 -2.65 -7.50 -13.00
CA ASN A 149 -2.45 -7.21 -14.42
C ASN A 149 -1.27 -6.27 -14.66
N ARG A 150 -1.05 -5.24 -13.82
CA ARG A 150 0.16 -4.39 -13.90
C ARG A 150 1.44 -5.21 -13.69
N LEU A 151 1.49 -6.02 -12.63
CA LEU A 151 2.62 -6.92 -12.35
C LEU A 151 2.90 -7.89 -13.52
N LYS A 152 1.87 -8.52 -14.08
CA LYS A 152 2.01 -9.37 -15.28
C LYS A 152 2.55 -8.59 -16.48
N GLY A 153 2.07 -7.36 -16.68
CA GLY A 153 2.55 -6.44 -17.72
C GLY A 153 4.02 -6.05 -17.56
N MET A 154 4.52 -5.97 -16.33
CA MET A 154 5.95 -5.79 -16.03
C MET A 154 6.77 -7.06 -16.35
N GLY A 155 6.15 -8.24 -16.42
CA GLY A 155 6.81 -9.53 -16.72
C GLY A 155 6.85 -10.53 -15.56
N PHE A 156 6.21 -10.22 -14.43
CA PHE A 156 6.09 -11.14 -13.30
C PHE A 156 5.10 -12.28 -13.56
N SER A 157 5.34 -13.45 -12.97
CA SER A 157 4.33 -14.49 -12.77
C SER A 157 3.62 -14.25 -11.44
N VAL A 158 2.33 -13.93 -11.48
CA VAL A 158 1.55 -13.54 -10.28
C VAL A 158 0.62 -14.65 -9.85
N ALA A 159 0.72 -15.08 -8.59
CA ALA A 159 -0.29 -15.89 -7.91
C ALA A 159 -1.05 -15.01 -6.90
N HIS A 160 -2.35 -15.23 -6.77
CA HIS A 160 -3.16 -14.65 -5.69
C HIS A 160 -3.13 -15.59 -4.49
N LEU A 161 -3.01 -15.03 -3.28
CA LEU A 161 -3.22 -15.74 -2.02
C LEU A 161 -4.30 -15.04 -1.20
N SER A 162 -5.21 -15.83 -0.63
CA SER A 162 -6.22 -15.33 0.29
C SER A 162 -5.58 -14.84 1.59
N ASP A 163 -6.00 -13.67 2.10
CA ASP A 163 -5.46 -13.08 3.32
C ASP A 163 -5.46 -14.01 4.54
N ARG A 164 -6.41 -14.94 4.64
CA ARG A 164 -6.49 -15.95 5.72
C ARG A 164 -5.49 -17.09 5.59
N GLU A 165 -4.91 -17.29 4.42
CA GLU A 165 -3.97 -18.38 4.11
C GLU A 165 -2.49 -17.94 4.24
N LEU A 166 -2.28 -16.66 4.55
CA LEU A 166 -0.96 -16.06 4.71
C LEU A 166 -0.19 -16.69 5.88
N THR A 167 0.79 -17.52 5.52
CA THR A 167 1.76 -18.16 6.41
C THR A 167 3.16 -18.01 5.82
N ALA A 168 4.21 -18.10 6.65
CA ALA A 168 5.59 -18.07 6.14
C ALA A 168 5.84 -19.16 5.09
N ASP A 169 5.25 -20.34 5.30
CA ASP A 169 5.35 -21.48 4.39
C ASP A 169 4.68 -21.22 3.02
N ALA A 170 3.53 -20.54 2.98
CA ALA A 170 2.88 -20.15 1.73
C ALA A 170 3.73 -19.18 0.87
N THR A 171 4.71 -18.49 1.48
CA THR A 171 5.62 -17.59 0.76
C THR A 171 6.82 -18.28 0.11
N LYS A 172 7.05 -19.57 0.39
CA LYS A 172 8.21 -20.32 -0.13
C LYS A 172 8.14 -20.43 -1.65
N GLY A 173 9.27 -20.16 -2.31
CA GLY A 173 9.40 -20.27 -3.78
C GLY A 173 8.90 -19.06 -4.57
N TYR A 174 8.54 -17.95 -3.90
CA TYR A 174 8.27 -16.64 -4.50
C TYR A 174 9.47 -15.70 -4.34
N ASP A 175 9.61 -14.73 -5.25
CA ASP A 175 10.68 -13.72 -5.24
C ASP A 175 10.26 -12.40 -4.57
N LEU A 176 8.96 -12.14 -4.50
CA LEU A 176 8.36 -10.91 -3.98
C LEU A 176 6.96 -11.19 -3.42
N ILE A 177 6.59 -10.51 -2.33
CA ILE A 177 5.21 -10.42 -1.85
C ILE A 177 4.67 -9.02 -2.13
N TYR A 178 3.40 -8.96 -2.52
CA TYR A 178 2.63 -7.73 -2.54
C TYR A 178 1.46 -7.87 -1.55
N ILE A 179 1.48 -7.10 -0.47
CA ILE A 179 0.35 -7.01 0.47
C ILE A 179 -0.55 -5.88 -0.02
N SER A 180 -1.74 -6.25 -0.51
CA SER A 180 -2.73 -5.32 -1.04
C SER A 180 -3.41 -4.48 0.05
N GLN A 181 -4.04 -3.37 -0.33
CA GLN A 181 -4.93 -2.66 0.59
C GLN A 181 -6.18 -3.51 0.89
N THR A 182 -6.59 -4.37 -0.05
CA THR A 182 -7.75 -5.26 0.13
C THR A 182 -7.55 -6.28 1.27
N THR A 183 -6.31 -6.69 1.58
CA THR A 183 -5.96 -7.61 2.68
C THR A 183 -6.65 -7.19 3.98
N ASN A 184 -7.34 -8.10 4.66
CA ASN A 184 -7.87 -7.84 5.99
C ASN A 184 -6.72 -7.81 7.02
N SER A 185 -6.51 -6.65 7.66
CA SER A 185 -5.38 -6.40 8.55
C SER A 185 -5.29 -7.36 9.74
N LYS A 186 -6.42 -7.95 10.18
CA LYS A 186 -6.43 -8.95 11.26
C LYS A 186 -5.51 -10.15 11.00
N PHE A 187 -5.30 -10.51 9.73
CA PHE A 187 -4.43 -11.63 9.35
C PHE A 187 -2.94 -11.23 9.29
N LEU A 188 -2.62 -9.95 9.18
CA LEU A 188 -1.24 -9.45 9.30
C LEU A 188 -0.78 -9.40 10.77
N LYS A 189 -1.73 -9.27 11.71
CA LYS A 189 -1.49 -9.14 13.16
C LYS A 189 -0.96 -10.43 13.82
N THR A 190 -1.15 -11.59 13.19
CA THR A 190 -0.81 -12.91 13.74
C THR A 190 0.70 -13.20 13.77
N GLY A 191 1.54 -12.33 13.19
CA GLY A 191 2.99 -12.39 13.31
C GLY A 191 3.72 -13.17 12.20
N ALA A 192 3.01 -13.87 11.30
CA ALA A 192 3.62 -14.61 10.20
C ALA A 192 4.61 -13.76 9.36
N MET A 193 4.31 -12.47 9.16
CA MET A 193 5.20 -11.54 8.44
C MET A 193 6.54 -11.28 9.13
N LYS A 194 6.70 -11.58 10.43
CA LYS A 194 8.00 -11.53 11.12
C LYS A 194 8.90 -12.72 10.76
N GLU A 195 8.35 -13.80 10.20
CA GLU A 195 9.10 -14.98 9.78
C GLU A 195 9.55 -14.90 8.32
N VAL A 196 8.73 -14.26 7.48
CA VAL A 196 9.01 -14.01 6.05
C VAL A 196 10.37 -13.34 5.85
N ALA A 197 11.15 -13.90 4.93
CA ALA A 197 12.50 -13.45 4.58
C ALA A 197 12.68 -13.21 3.06
N ILE A 198 11.59 -12.86 2.37
CA ILE A 198 11.59 -12.42 0.98
C ILE A 198 11.07 -10.96 0.86
N PRO A 199 11.49 -10.21 -0.17
CA PRO A 199 11.06 -8.83 -0.36
C PRO A 199 9.55 -8.66 -0.31
N THR A 200 9.08 -7.57 0.30
CA THR A 200 7.63 -7.30 0.43
C THR A 200 7.30 -5.84 0.20
N VAL A 201 6.35 -5.58 -0.71
CA VAL A 201 5.69 -4.27 -0.84
C VAL A 201 4.41 -4.30 -0.01
N TYR A 202 4.30 -3.38 0.95
CA TYR A 202 3.11 -3.13 1.75
C TYR A 202 2.34 -1.94 1.19
N VAL A 203 1.17 -2.21 0.63
CA VAL A 203 0.16 -1.17 0.35
C VAL A 203 -0.89 -1.20 1.46
N LYS A 204 -0.42 -1.31 2.71
CA LYS A 204 -1.26 -1.34 3.91
C LYS A 204 -0.47 -0.93 5.16
N SER A 205 -0.86 0.18 5.79
CA SER A 205 -0.13 0.77 6.93
C SER A 205 0.02 -0.17 8.12
N HIS A 206 -1.02 -0.97 8.39
CA HIS A 206 -1.05 -1.89 9.52
C HIS A 206 0.06 -2.95 9.45
N GLY A 207 0.46 -3.38 8.24
CA GLY A 207 1.57 -4.32 8.07
C GLY A 207 2.89 -3.74 8.56
N MET A 208 3.14 -2.46 8.26
CA MET A 208 4.31 -1.74 8.76
C MET A 208 4.24 -1.55 10.28
N PHE A 209 3.07 -1.25 10.83
CA PHE A 209 2.87 -1.14 12.28
C PHE A 209 3.12 -2.46 13.03
N TYR A 210 2.58 -3.61 12.57
CA TYR A 210 2.78 -4.90 13.26
C TYR A 210 4.23 -5.40 13.24
N LEU A 211 5.04 -4.91 12.29
CA LEU A 211 6.48 -5.10 12.28
C LEU A 211 7.25 -4.06 13.14
N GLY A 212 6.62 -2.96 13.55
CA GLY A 212 7.27 -1.84 14.26
C GLY A 212 8.00 -0.86 13.34
N LEU A 213 7.71 -0.90 12.05
CA LEU A 213 8.29 -0.05 10.99
C LEU A 213 7.45 1.23 10.76
N SER A 214 6.35 1.38 11.49
CA SER A 214 5.57 2.61 11.65
C SER A 214 5.10 2.68 13.10
N SER A 215 5.20 3.85 13.74
CA SER A 215 4.75 4.03 15.14
C SER A 215 3.23 4.20 15.29
N GLN A 216 2.49 4.34 14.19
CA GLN A 216 1.03 4.52 14.17
C GLN A 216 0.33 3.44 13.33
N GLU A 217 -0.73 2.83 13.87
CA GLU A 217 -1.56 1.78 13.24
C GLU A 217 -2.73 2.39 12.43
N GLU A 218 -3.49 3.26 13.08
CA GLU A 218 -4.82 3.72 12.64
C GLU A 218 -4.87 5.24 12.43
N GLY A 219 -5.84 5.69 11.62
CA GLY A 219 -5.96 7.11 11.24
C GLY A 219 -4.81 7.61 10.34
N THR A 220 -4.09 6.68 9.72
CA THR A 220 -2.89 6.93 8.92
C THR A 220 -3.20 7.34 7.47
N THR A 221 -4.24 8.14 7.23
CA THR A 221 -4.61 8.64 5.89
C THR A 221 -5.03 10.10 5.97
N VAL A 222 -4.40 10.95 5.17
CA VAL A 222 -4.79 12.37 5.02
C VAL A 222 -5.75 12.49 3.85
N LYS A 223 -7.00 12.81 4.13
CA LYS A 223 -8.08 12.99 3.15
C LYS A 223 -7.99 14.34 2.43
N LYS A 224 -8.73 14.49 1.31
CA LYS A 224 -8.77 15.71 0.47
C LYS A 224 -7.40 16.09 -0.10
N LEU A 225 -6.53 15.10 -0.25
CA LEU A 225 -5.16 15.26 -0.68
C LEU A 225 -4.92 14.41 -1.92
N LYS A 226 -4.40 15.05 -2.97
CA LYS A 226 -4.06 14.42 -4.26
C LYS A 226 -2.57 14.43 -4.60
N SER A 227 -1.73 14.95 -3.70
CA SER A 227 -0.31 15.17 -3.94
C SER A 227 0.57 14.71 -2.78
N ILE A 228 1.84 14.48 -3.08
CA ILE A 228 2.90 14.14 -2.13
C ILE A 228 4.14 15.01 -2.40
N ASP A 229 4.94 15.25 -1.37
CA ASP A 229 6.23 15.94 -1.51
C ASP A 229 7.34 14.89 -1.69
N ILE A 230 8.04 14.92 -2.82
CA ILE A 230 9.23 14.10 -3.06
C ILE A 230 10.42 14.72 -2.30
N VAL A 231 10.91 14.01 -1.28
CA VAL A 231 12.00 14.49 -0.40
C VAL A 231 13.37 13.91 -0.76
N ASP A 232 13.43 12.79 -1.49
CA ASP A 232 14.65 12.28 -2.12
C ASP A 232 14.42 12.06 -3.63
N SER A 233 14.53 13.16 -4.39
CA SER A 233 14.38 13.17 -5.85
C SER A 233 15.54 12.52 -6.61
N LYS A 234 16.67 12.25 -5.93
CA LYS A 234 17.84 11.59 -6.54
C LYS A 234 17.72 10.06 -6.48
N HIS A 235 16.86 9.53 -5.62
CA HIS A 235 16.63 8.09 -5.50
C HIS A 235 16.00 7.50 -6.76
N LYS A 236 16.41 6.29 -7.16
CA LYS A 236 15.84 5.60 -8.35
C LYS A 236 14.32 5.44 -8.26
N ILE A 237 13.76 5.27 -7.05
CA ILE A 237 12.29 5.22 -6.83
C ILE A 237 11.59 6.48 -7.35
N ALA A 238 12.13 7.68 -7.10
CA ALA A 238 11.53 8.93 -7.53
C ALA A 238 11.45 9.05 -9.07
N GLY A 239 12.29 8.33 -9.82
CA GLY A 239 12.20 8.29 -11.28
C GLY A 239 12.33 9.65 -11.97
N GLY A 240 13.06 10.59 -11.37
CA GLY A 240 13.21 11.98 -11.84
C GLY A 240 12.10 12.94 -11.39
N LEU A 241 11.12 12.48 -10.62
CA LEU A 241 10.11 13.34 -9.99
C LEU A 241 10.74 14.14 -8.82
N SER A 242 10.24 15.35 -8.58
CA SER A 242 10.76 16.24 -7.53
C SER A 242 9.71 17.27 -7.09
N GLY A 243 9.83 17.79 -5.87
CA GLY A 243 8.87 18.75 -5.31
C GLY A 243 7.51 18.12 -4.99
N THR A 244 6.47 18.96 -4.94
CA THR A 244 5.08 18.50 -4.77
C THR A 244 4.54 17.94 -6.08
N VAL A 245 4.10 16.67 -6.07
CA VAL A 245 3.65 15.94 -7.26
C VAL A 245 2.21 15.48 -7.07
N ASP A 246 1.33 15.81 -8.02
CA ASP A 246 -0.03 15.26 -8.08
C ASP A 246 0.04 13.76 -8.45
N VAL A 247 -0.41 12.94 -7.51
CA VAL A 247 -0.46 11.47 -7.62
C VAL A 247 -1.85 10.91 -7.82
N TYR A 248 -2.89 11.71 -7.59
CA TYR A 248 -4.27 11.38 -7.99
C TYR A 248 -4.84 12.41 -8.96
N THR A 249 -5.68 11.94 -9.89
CA THR A 249 -6.45 12.78 -10.81
C THR A 249 -7.57 13.56 -10.11
N GLU A 250 -8.05 13.05 -8.98
CA GLU A 250 -9.19 13.57 -8.22
C GLU A 250 -8.83 13.93 -6.77
N THR A 251 -9.67 14.73 -6.11
CA THR A 251 -9.56 15.07 -4.69
C THR A 251 -10.94 15.19 -4.05
N GLY A 252 -11.06 14.89 -2.75
CA GLY A 252 -12.33 14.87 -2.02
C GLY A 252 -12.29 13.97 -0.78
N ASP A 253 -13.45 13.74 -0.16
CA ASP A 253 -13.57 12.96 1.09
C ASP A 253 -13.24 11.46 0.96
N ASN A 254 -13.25 10.95 -0.27
CA ASN A 254 -12.89 9.57 -0.62
C ASN A 254 -11.42 9.42 -1.06
N PHE A 255 -10.72 10.54 -1.31
CA PHE A 255 -9.34 10.56 -1.82
C PHE A 255 -8.37 10.93 -0.70
N GLY A 256 -7.27 10.20 -0.59
CA GLY A 256 -6.27 10.48 0.42
C GLY A 256 -4.96 9.74 0.26
N VAL A 257 -3.92 10.33 0.84
CA VAL A 257 -2.58 9.75 0.90
C VAL A 257 -2.45 9.06 2.25
N SER A 258 -2.25 7.75 2.23
CA SER A 258 -1.92 6.99 3.43
C SER A 258 -0.43 7.11 3.75
N TYR A 259 -0.08 7.04 5.03
CA TYR A 259 1.29 7.23 5.50
C TYR A 259 1.68 6.18 6.55
N GLY A 260 2.98 6.09 6.81
CA GLY A 260 3.51 5.59 8.07
C GLY A 260 4.25 6.71 8.81
N ILE A 261 4.59 6.45 10.06
CA ILE A 261 5.55 7.26 10.82
C ILE A 261 6.77 6.37 11.09
N PRO A 262 7.71 6.27 10.14
CA PRO A 262 8.80 5.31 10.21
C PRO A 262 9.91 5.75 11.18
N GLY A 263 10.56 4.77 11.79
CA GLY A 263 11.77 4.94 12.59
C GLY A 263 13.00 5.35 11.76
N LYS A 264 14.07 5.76 12.46
CA LYS A 264 15.27 6.42 11.91
C LYS A 264 16.02 5.67 10.78
N GLU A 265 15.86 4.36 10.65
CA GLU A 265 16.60 3.54 9.68
C GLU A 265 15.87 3.43 8.32
N ALA A 266 14.65 3.94 8.23
CA ALA A 266 13.92 4.03 6.97
C ALA A 266 14.58 4.98 5.97
N LYS A 267 14.40 4.68 4.69
CA LYS A 267 14.74 5.53 3.55
C LYS A 267 13.43 6.13 3.03
N VAL A 268 13.18 7.39 3.38
CA VAL A 268 11.95 8.10 2.99
C VAL A 268 12.18 8.81 1.66
N ILE A 269 11.33 8.49 0.68
CA ILE A 269 11.38 9.05 -0.68
C ILE A 269 10.36 10.17 -0.84
N ALA A 270 9.17 10.02 -0.24
CA ALA A 270 8.11 11.02 -0.29
C ALA A 270 7.28 11.07 1.00
N THR A 271 6.75 12.25 1.30
CA THR A 271 5.92 12.53 2.49
C THR A 271 4.58 13.17 2.11
N VAL A 272 3.65 13.20 3.06
CA VAL A 272 2.50 14.10 2.97
C VAL A 272 3.00 15.55 2.86
N PRO A 273 2.38 16.41 2.00
CA PRO A 273 2.86 17.77 1.84
C PRO A 273 2.81 18.58 3.14
N GLY A 274 3.91 19.27 3.44
CA GLY A 274 4.07 20.05 4.67
C GLY A 274 4.28 19.25 5.96
N ASP A 275 4.25 17.91 5.94
CA ASP A 275 4.48 17.07 7.12
C ASP A 275 5.51 15.96 6.84
N LYS A 276 6.76 16.23 7.21
CA LYS A 276 7.89 15.30 6.97
C LYS A 276 7.88 14.05 7.84
N ALA A 277 7.07 13.98 8.90
CA ALA A 277 6.95 12.79 9.74
C ALA A 277 6.00 11.75 9.12
N LYS A 278 5.06 12.19 8.27
CA LYS A 278 4.10 11.34 7.57
C LYS A 278 4.68 10.86 6.24
N ALA A 279 5.44 9.76 6.28
CA ALA A 279 6.05 9.18 5.09
C ALA A 279 5.01 8.45 4.23
N ALA A 280 4.82 8.91 2.99
CA ALA A 280 3.93 8.33 2.00
C ALA A 280 4.63 7.21 1.19
N LEU A 281 5.94 7.36 0.97
CA LEU A 281 6.74 6.42 0.18
C LEU A 281 8.08 6.22 0.88
N TYR A 282 8.33 5.02 1.40
CA TYR A 282 9.56 4.70 2.13
C TYR A 282 9.87 3.20 2.08
N TYR A 283 11.11 2.84 2.39
CA TYR A 283 11.53 1.45 2.53
C TYR A 283 12.55 1.26 3.64
N TYR A 284 12.73 0.01 4.05
CA TYR A 284 13.81 -0.48 4.92
C TYR A 284 14.60 -1.55 4.17
N ASP A 285 15.93 -1.46 4.24
CA ASP A 285 16.83 -2.51 3.73
C ASP A 285 16.91 -3.68 4.72
N LYS A 286 17.41 -4.84 4.25
CA LYS A 286 17.70 -5.97 5.11
C LYS A 286 18.71 -5.61 6.20
N GLY A 287 18.49 -6.13 7.42
CA GLY A 287 19.28 -5.84 8.61
C GLY A 287 18.95 -4.50 9.29
N ALA A 288 18.09 -3.67 8.70
CA ALA A 288 17.59 -2.46 9.36
C ALA A 288 16.70 -2.81 10.56
N LYS A 289 16.70 -1.95 11.57
CA LYS A 289 16.00 -2.18 12.85
C LYS A 289 14.78 -1.29 12.99
N ALA A 290 13.67 -1.94 13.31
CA ALA A 290 12.44 -1.32 13.78
C ALA A 290 12.59 -0.80 15.21
N ASP A 291 11.76 0.16 15.60
CA ASP A 291 11.82 0.78 16.94
C ASP A 291 11.44 -0.21 18.07
N ASN A 292 10.74 -1.31 17.74
CA ASN A 292 10.41 -2.41 18.64
C ASN A 292 11.49 -3.52 18.72
N GLY A 293 12.65 -3.34 18.05
CA GLY A 293 13.73 -4.32 18.00
C GLY A 293 13.58 -5.42 16.94
N TYR A 294 12.54 -5.42 16.11
CA TYR A 294 12.47 -6.31 14.93
C TYR A 294 13.56 -5.95 13.91
N GLU A 295 14.30 -6.96 13.45
CA GLU A 295 15.28 -6.83 12.37
C GLU A 295 14.65 -7.26 11.03
N VAL A 296 14.76 -6.37 10.04
CA VAL A 296 14.18 -6.53 8.71
C VAL A 296 14.90 -7.65 7.94
N LYS A 297 14.20 -8.76 7.67
CA LYS A 297 14.81 -9.99 7.10
C LYS A 297 15.13 -9.94 5.60
N ALA A 298 14.45 -9.06 4.88
CA ALA A 298 14.53 -8.79 3.45
C ALA A 298 13.98 -7.38 3.21
N ARG A 299 14.31 -6.71 2.09
CA ARG A 299 13.84 -5.33 1.85
C ARG A 299 12.31 -5.21 1.91
N LEU A 300 11.81 -4.30 2.75
CA LEU A 300 10.38 -4.03 2.92
C LEU A 300 10.07 -2.58 2.53
N SER A 301 9.05 -2.39 1.72
CA SER A 301 8.65 -1.08 1.19
C SER A 301 7.20 -0.76 1.53
N TYR A 302 6.87 0.52 1.68
CA TYR A 302 5.52 1.02 1.89
C TYR A 302 5.07 1.93 0.75
N TYR A 303 3.80 1.82 0.36
CA TYR A 303 3.14 2.66 -0.64
C TYR A 303 1.82 3.23 -0.12
N TYR A 304 1.53 4.49 -0.47
CA TYR A 304 0.52 5.34 0.17
C TYR A 304 -0.95 5.09 -0.23
N TRP A 305 -1.26 4.14 -1.11
CA TRP A 305 -2.66 3.97 -1.53
C TRP A 305 -3.57 3.56 -0.35
N SER A 306 -4.74 4.20 -0.29
CA SER A 306 -5.93 3.65 0.35
C SER A 306 -6.76 2.88 -0.68
N ASN A 307 -7.77 2.12 -0.24
CA ASN A 307 -8.60 1.28 -1.11
C ASN A 307 -9.13 2.07 -2.33
N GLY A 308 -9.03 1.48 -3.52
CA GLY A 308 -9.53 2.06 -4.77
C GLY A 308 -8.70 3.20 -5.37
N MET A 309 -7.61 3.64 -4.71
CA MET A 309 -6.81 4.78 -5.19
C MET A 309 -5.95 4.47 -6.43
N GLN A 310 -5.81 3.20 -6.81
CA GLN A 310 -5.13 2.81 -8.05
C GLN A 310 -5.90 3.28 -9.30
N ASP A 311 -7.24 3.36 -9.23
CA ASP A 311 -8.10 3.72 -10.38
C ASP A 311 -8.02 5.22 -10.72
N THR A 312 -7.66 6.06 -9.74
CA THR A 312 -7.44 7.50 -9.92
C THR A 312 -5.97 7.91 -9.82
N SER A 313 -5.04 6.96 -9.81
CA SER A 313 -3.60 7.25 -9.77
C SER A 313 -3.13 7.86 -11.10
N THR A 314 -2.37 8.95 -11.03
CA THR A 314 -1.72 9.57 -12.20
C THR A 314 -0.59 8.69 -12.73
N ASP A 315 -0.10 8.99 -13.93
CA ASP A 315 1.13 8.38 -14.49
C ASP A 315 2.33 8.54 -13.54
N ALA A 316 2.41 9.66 -12.80
CA ALA A 316 3.44 9.88 -11.80
C ALA A 316 3.29 8.92 -10.60
N GLY A 317 2.06 8.71 -10.12
CA GLY A 317 1.77 7.70 -9.11
C GLY A 317 2.15 6.29 -9.59
N TRP A 318 1.66 5.87 -10.76
CA TRP A 318 1.98 4.56 -11.33
C TRP A 318 3.49 4.36 -11.55
N LYS A 319 4.22 5.40 -11.99
CA LYS A 319 5.69 5.36 -12.11
C LYS A 319 6.39 5.15 -10.76
N LEU A 320 5.96 5.84 -9.70
CA LEU A 320 6.49 5.63 -8.34
C LEU A 320 6.20 4.21 -7.85
N TRP A 321 5.02 3.67 -8.17
CA TRP A 321 4.62 2.32 -7.81
C TRP A 321 5.48 1.26 -8.53
N ASP A 322 5.61 1.35 -9.86
CA ASP A 322 6.45 0.44 -10.65
C ASP A 322 7.89 0.45 -10.12
N ASN A 323 8.44 1.65 -9.87
CA ASN A 323 9.81 1.81 -9.41
C ASN A 323 10.03 1.23 -8.00
N ILE A 324 9.08 1.40 -7.05
CA ILE A 324 9.25 0.82 -5.71
C ILE A 324 9.10 -0.70 -5.73
N VAL A 325 8.23 -1.26 -6.58
CA VAL A 325 8.13 -2.72 -6.79
C VAL A 325 9.48 -3.28 -7.29
N LEU A 326 10.07 -2.66 -8.32
CA LEU A 326 11.37 -3.07 -8.85
C LEU A 326 12.52 -2.83 -7.87
N TRP A 327 12.48 -1.76 -7.06
CA TRP A 327 13.46 -1.51 -6.01
C TRP A 327 13.38 -2.55 -4.88
N THR A 328 12.17 -2.95 -4.51
CA THR A 328 11.94 -3.94 -3.44
C THR A 328 12.49 -5.30 -3.84
N LEU A 329 12.19 -5.74 -5.07
CA LEU A 329 12.65 -7.00 -5.68
C LEU A 329 14.17 -7.23 -5.58
N GLN A 330 14.98 -6.17 -5.53
CA GLN A 330 16.45 -6.29 -5.50
C GLN A 330 17.00 -6.91 -4.21
N ASN A 331 16.17 -7.07 -3.18
CA ASN A 331 16.47 -7.70 -1.89
C ASN A 331 17.83 -7.27 -1.28
N GLY A 332 18.03 -5.96 -1.20
CA GLY A 332 19.20 -5.35 -0.54
C GLY A 332 19.17 -5.58 0.97
#